data_AF-A0A847Z1U3-F1
#
_entry.id   AF-A0A847Z1U3-F1
#
_cell.length_a   1.000
_cell.length_b   1.000
_cell.length_c   1.000
_cell.angle_alpha   90.00
_cell.angle_beta   90.00
_cell.angle_gamma   90.00
#
_symmetry.space_group_name_H-M   'P 1'
#
loop_
_entity.id
_entity.type
_entity.pdbx_description
1 polymer ?
#
loop_
_entity_poly.entity_id
_entity_poly.type
_entity_poly.pdbx_seq_one_letter_code
_entity_poly.pdbx_strand_id
1 'polypeptide(L)'
;MKKNISLSSVIIFIGGFLFLSSWPSATSLHALLFFCTIFFYFWVDYRGNLLFKKQLALFIVIFVVVGTAFITEINNRSQGAPVFVHDNILQVEPAIQMLLQGKNPYIENYFGTELEDFPFVNDHLLVNPALYHCIKLPFHLVFSTPFYLFFNNTIHFFDERLVYIILFIMSSLVLYQLPKKVENKFSLVAAYAFNPLFLRFFFGGERRCFCFKLVDFNHFFT
;
A
#
# COMPACT_ATOMS: atom_id res chain seq x y z
N MET A 1 9.16 -18.70 34.80
CA MET A 1 8.94 -18.95 33.35
C MET A 1 9.74 -17.94 32.54
N LYS A 2 10.64 -18.38 31.65
CA LYS A 2 11.29 -17.47 30.68
C LYS A 2 10.20 -16.92 29.76
N LYS A 3 10.05 -15.59 29.71
CA LYS A 3 9.19 -14.94 28.72
C LYS A 3 9.93 -14.96 27.39
N ASN A 4 9.43 -15.77 26.46
CA ASN A 4 9.94 -15.83 25.10
C ASN A 4 9.35 -14.68 24.28
N ILE A 5 10.16 -14.07 23.42
CA ILE A 5 9.72 -13.07 22.44
C ILE A 5 8.73 -13.75 21.49
N SER A 6 7.60 -13.11 21.19
CA SER A 6 6.63 -13.69 20.26
C SER A 6 7.12 -13.62 18.81
N LEU A 7 6.69 -14.59 17.99
CA LEU A 7 7.03 -14.65 16.57
C LEU A 7 6.62 -13.36 15.83
N SER A 8 5.49 -12.75 16.19
CA SER A 8 5.05 -11.47 15.60
C SER A 8 6.10 -10.35 15.79
N SER A 9 6.76 -10.29 16.94
CA SER A 9 7.76 -9.24 17.22
C SER A 9 9.00 -9.41 16.34
N VAL A 10 9.41 -10.65 16.11
CA VAL A 10 10.52 -10.98 15.19
C VAL A 10 10.17 -10.59 13.75
N ILE A 11 8.96 -10.93 13.30
CA ILE A 11 8.48 -10.62 11.95
C ILE A 11 8.43 -9.10 11.72
N ILE A 12 7.86 -8.34 12.65
CA ILE A 12 7.76 -6.87 12.54
C ILE A 12 9.16 -6.26 12.49
N PHE A 13 10.10 -6.77 13.30
CA PHE A 13 11.47 -6.24 13.32
C PHE A 13 12.18 -6.46 12.00
N ILE A 14 12.22 -7.71 11.52
CA ILE A 14 12.92 -8.04 10.28
C ILE A 14 12.21 -7.39 9.08
N GLY A 15 10.90 -7.59 8.95
CA GLY A 15 10.14 -7.10 7.81
C GLY A 15 10.04 -5.58 7.77
N GLY A 16 9.83 -4.92 8.92
CA GLY A 16 9.83 -3.47 9.01
C GLY A 16 11.19 -2.83 8.75
N PHE A 17 12.28 -3.45 9.21
CA PHE A 17 13.64 -2.98 8.93
C PHE A 17 13.99 -3.12 7.44
N LEU A 18 13.66 -4.26 6.83
CA LEU A 18 13.85 -4.48 5.39
C LEU A 18 13.03 -3.50 4.56
N PHE A 19 11.78 -3.25 4.94
CA PHE A 19 10.94 -2.26 4.30
C PHE A 19 11.55 -0.86 4.37
N LEU A 20 11.93 -0.40 5.57
CA LEU A 20 12.54 0.90 5.79
C LEU A 20 13.83 1.08 4.97
N SER A 21 14.64 0.03 4.86
CA SER A 21 15.88 0.04 4.09
C SER A 21 15.66 0.04 2.58
N SER A 22 14.51 -0.46 2.11
CA SER A 22 14.15 -0.50 0.69
C SER A 22 13.43 0.76 0.20
N TRP A 23 12.96 1.61 1.11
CA TRP A 23 12.16 2.79 0.80
C TRP A 23 13.06 4.00 0.48
N PRO A 24 13.08 4.49 -0.78
CA PRO A 24 14.04 5.54 -1.18
C PRO A 24 13.85 6.88 -0.47
N SER A 25 12.60 7.25 -0.18
CA SER A 25 12.27 8.52 0.50
C SER A 25 12.24 8.40 2.02
N ALA A 26 12.71 7.28 2.59
CA ALA A 26 12.81 7.12 4.03
C ALA A 26 13.76 8.17 4.62
N THR A 27 13.38 8.74 5.77
CA THR A 27 14.17 9.76 6.48
C THR A 27 14.55 9.27 7.87
N SER A 28 15.42 10.01 8.56
CA SER A 28 15.76 9.74 9.96
C SER A 28 14.53 9.73 10.88
N LEU A 29 13.52 10.55 10.59
CA LEU A 29 12.26 10.56 11.32
C LEU A 29 11.51 9.22 11.17
N HIS A 30 11.47 8.66 9.97
CA HIS A 30 10.84 7.36 9.72
C HIS A 30 11.56 6.23 10.48
N ALA A 31 12.90 6.27 10.51
CA ALA A 31 13.69 5.33 11.31
C ALA A 31 13.38 5.48 12.82
N LEU A 32 13.32 6.71 13.34
CA LEU A 32 12.97 6.97 14.72
C LEU A 32 11.57 6.42 15.06
N LEU A 33 10.57 6.72 14.23
CA LEU A 33 9.20 6.22 14.40
C LEU A 33 9.13 4.69 14.38
N PHE A 34 9.86 4.04 13.47
CA PHE A 34 9.98 2.59 13.44
C PHE A 34 10.57 2.03 14.74
N PHE A 35 11.71 2.54 15.21
CA PHE A 35 12.34 2.05 16.44
C PHE A 35 11.50 2.35 17.69
N CYS A 36 10.84 3.51 17.76
CA CYS A 36 9.94 3.84 18.88
C CYS A 36 8.72 2.91 18.92
N THR A 37 8.07 2.70 17.78
CA THR A 37 6.86 1.85 17.72
C THR A 37 7.18 0.38 17.95
N ILE A 38 8.33 -0.11 17.46
CA ILE A 38 8.73 -1.49 17.70
C ILE A 38 9.15 -1.73 19.14
N PHE A 39 9.86 -0.77 19.76
CA PHE A 39 10.17 -0.83 21.19
C PHE A 39 8.89 -0.86 22.03
N PHE A 40 7.90 -0.03 21.67
CA PHE A 40 6.59 -0.05 22.29
C PHE A 40 5.88 -1.42 22.12
N TYR A 41 5.92 -2.00 20.92
CA TYR A 41 5.36 -3.32 20.67
C TYR A 41 6.04 -4.41 21.51
N PHE A 42 7.38 -4.42 21.56
CA PHE A 42 8.15 -5.33 22.40
C PHE A 42 7.81 -5.17 23.88
N TRP A 43 7.65 -3.94 24.35
CA TRP A 43 7.23 -3.67 25.73
C TRP A 43 5.86 -4.26 26.04
N VAL A 44 4.89 -4.08 25.14
CA VAL A 44 3.54 -4.66 25.27
C VAL A 44 3.58 -6.18 25.24
N ASP A 45 4.33 -6.78 24.31
CA ASP A 45 4.51 -8.22 24.17
C ASP A 45 5.16 -8.81 25.44
N TYR A 46 6.20 -8.15 25.96
CA TYR A 46 6.89 -8.55 27.19
C TYR A 46 5.99 -8.48 28.42
N ARG A 47 5.05 -7.52 28.50
CA ARG A 47 4.10 -7.42 29.64
C ARG A 47 3.04 -8.53 29.63
N GLY A 48 2.82 -9.21 28.50
CA GLY A 48 2.23 -10.55 28.40
C GLY A 48 0.72 -10.71 28.66
N ASN A 49 0.03 -9.71 29.23
CA ASN A 49 -1.29 -9.96 29.84
C ASN A 49 -2.49 -9.26 29.19
N LEU A 50 -2.36 -8.56 28.05
CA LEU A 50 -3.49 -7.82 27.46
C LEU A 50 -3.54 -7.96 25.94
N LEU A 51 -4.29 -8.97 25.46
CA LEU A 51 -4.50 -9.24 24.03
C LEU A 51 -4.95 -8.00 23.25
N PHE A 52 -5.87 -7.23 23.83
CA PHE A 52 -6.34 -5.98 23.24
C PHE A 52 -5.20 -4.95 23.06
N LYS A 53 -4.33 -4.80 24.07
CA LYS A 53 -3.18 -3.88 23.97
C LYS A 53 -2.19 -4.36 22.91
N LYS A 54 -1.97 -5.67 22.78
CA LYS A 54 -1.10 -6.24 21.75
C LYS A 54 -1.68 -6.02 20.35
N GLN A 55 -2.99 -6.19 20.18
CA GLN A 55 -3.69 -5.87 18.93
C GLN A 55 -3.56 -4.40 18.57
N LEU A 56 -3.85 -3.51 19.52
CA LEU A 56 -3.72 -2.07 19.31
C LEU A 56 -2.28 -1.68 18.96
N ALA A 57 -1.29 -2.22 19.67
CA ALA A 57 0.11 -1.98 19.40
C ALA A 57 0.52 -2.46 17.99
N LEU A 58 0.03 -3.63 17.54
CA LEU A 58 0.29 -4.12 16.18
C LEU A 58 -0.23 -3.14 15.13
N PHE A 59 -1.49 -2.73 15.24
CA PHE A 59 -2.09 -1.79 14.29
C PHE A 59 -1.44 -0.41 14.33
N ILE A 60 -1.01 0.06 15.50
CA ILE A 60 -0.22 1.30 15.62
C ILE A 60 1.10 1.16 14.86
N VAL A 61 1.84 0.07 15.04
CA VAL A 61 3.12 -0.13 14.32
C VAL A 61 2.88 -0.18 12.81
N ILE A 62 1.86 -0.91 12.35
CA ILE A 62 1.52 -0.97 10.92
C ILE A 62 1.13 0.42 10.40
N PHE A 63 0.26 1.14 11.09
CA PHE A 63 -0.19 2.47 10.67
C PHE A 63 0.95 3.48 10.66
N VAL A 64 1.82 3.46 11.68
CA VAL A 64 2.96 4.39 11.73
C VAL A 64 3.98 4.03 10.67
N VAL A 65 4.37 2.78 10.51
CA VAL A 65 5.46 2.42 9.58
C VAL A 65 4.97 2.44 8.13
N VAL A 66 3.89 1.73 7.82
CA VAL A 66 3.35 1.64 6.46
C VAL A 66 2.61 2.91 6.10
N GLY A 67 1.76 3.42 7.00
CA GLY A 67 0.95 4.61 6.71
C GLY A 67 1.77 5.87 6.50
N THR A 68 2.83 6.13 7.29
CA THR A 68 3.69 7.31 7.05
C THR A 68 4.45 7.20 5.74
N ALA A 69 4.84 6.00 5.32
CA ALA A 69 5.43 5.80 4.00
C ALA A 69 4.46 6.22 2.90
N PHE A 70 3.24 5.67 2.93
CA PHE A 70 2.21 6.01 1.95
C PHE A 70 1.92 7.51 1.91
N ILE A 71 1.70 8.13 3.07
CA ILE A 71 1.43 9.56 3.17
C ILE A 71 2.57 10.38 2.57
N THR A 72 3.82 10.02 2.87
CA THR A 72 4.99 10.72 2.34
C THR A 72 5.03 10.70 0.83
N GLU A 73 4.82 9.54 0.17
CA GLU A 73 4.87 9.51 -1.30
C GLU A 73 3.66 10.11 -1.99
N ILE A 74 2.47 10.00 -1.38
CA ILE A 74 1.26 10.65 -1.88
C ILE A 74 1.47 12.16 -1.83
N ASN A 75 2.02 12.67 -0.73
CA ASN A 75 2.36 14.07 -0.57
C ASN A 75 3.47 14.51 -1.54
N ASN A 76 4.53 13.72 -1.70
CA ASN A 76 5.59 14.01 -2.68
C ASN A 76 5.02 14.13 -4.10
N ARG A 77 4.08 13.25 -4.50
CA ARG A 77 3.41 13.34 -5.80
C ARG A 77 2.59 14.62 -5.91
N SER A 78 1.80 14.96 -4.89
CA SER A 78 0.97 16.16 -4.90
C SER A 78 1.77 17.46 -5.06
N GLN A 79 3.06 17.43 -4.74
CA GLN A 79 3.99 18.56 -4.87
C GLN A 79 4.82 18.52 -6.17
N GLY A 80 4.58 17.54 -7.05
CA GLY A 80 5.34 17.34 -8.29
C GLY A 80 6.78 16.88 -8.07
N ALA A 81 7.12 16.35 -6.89
CA ALA A 81 8.45 15.81 -6.61
C ALA A 81 8.66 14.45 -7.31
N PRO A 82 9.92 14.03 -7.54
CA PRO A 82 10.22 12.69 -8.03
C PRO A 82 9.63 11.65 -7.07
N VAL A 83 8.73 10.81 -7.57
CA VAL A 83 8.02 9.83 -6.74
C VAL A 83 8.38 8.41 -7.10
N PHE A 84 8.44 7.55 -6.08
CA PHE A 84 8.57 6.11 -6.28
C PHE A 84 7.20 5.53 -6.68
N VAL A 85 6.82 5.77 -7.92
CA VAL A 85 5.51 5.38 -8.49
C VAL A 85 5.73 4.70 -9.83
N HIS A 86 4.90 3.71 -10.14
CA HIS A 86 4.83 3.14 -11.48
C HIS A 86 3.81 3.88 -12.34
N ASP A 87 4.13 3.99 -13.63
CA ASP A 87 3.23 4.40 -14.73
C ASP A 87 1.77 3.93 -14.56
N ASN A 88 1.59 2.69 -14.07
CA ASN A 88 0.28 2.10 -13.85
C ASN A 88 -0.63 2.90 -12.90
N ILE A 89 -0.10 3.54 -11.84
CA ILE A 89 -0.92 4.36 -10.94
C ILE A 89 -1.31 5.66 -11.63
N LEU A 90 -0.33 6.32 -12.25
CA LEU A 90 -0.53 7.62 -12.90
C LEU A 90 -1.55 7.54 -14.04
N GLN A 91 -1.70 6.38 -14.67
CA GLN A 91 -2.71 6.15 -15.70
C GLN A 91 -4.14 6.04 -15.16
N VAL A 92 -4.35 5.69 -13.88
CA VAL A 92 -5.70 5.41 -13.34
C VAL A 92 -6.54 6.68 -13.30
N GLU A 93 -5.97 7.78 -12.81
CA GLU A 93 -6.67 9.05 -12.68
C GLU A 93 -7.19 9.59 -14.03
N PRO A 94 -6.37 9.78 -15.07
CA PRO A 94 -6.86 10.22 -16.38
C PRO A 94 -7.82 9.19 -17.01
N ALA A 95 -7.62 7.89 -16.78
CA ALA A 95 -8.56 6.88 -17.27
C ALA A 95 -9.95 6.99 -16.64
N ILE A 96 -10.02 7.30 -15.33
CA ILE A 96 -11.29 7.56 -14.63
C ILE A 96 -11.92 8.86 -15.16
N GLN A 97 -11.13 9.92 -15.37
CA GLN A 97 -11.63 11.17 -15.94
C GLN A 97 -12.24 10.96 -17.33
N MET A 98 -11.58 10.17 -18.19
CA MET A 98 -12.13 9.76 -19.49
C MET A 98 -13.45 9.01 -19.35
N LEU A 99 -13.51 8.03 -18.44
CA LEU A 99 -14.73 7.26 -18.16
C LEU A 99 -15.89 8.18 -17.73
N LEU A 100 -15.62 9.14 -16.85
CA LEU A 100 -16.61 10.12 -16.38
C LEU A 100 -17.07 11.09 -17.47
N GLN A 101 -16.23 11.34 -18.48
CA GLN A 101 -16.57 12.11 -19.68
C GLN A 101 -17.31 11.28 -20.75
N GLY A 102 -17.57 10.00 -20.50
CA GLY A 102 -18.18 9.08 -21.47
C GLY A 102 -17.21 8.62 -22.58
N LYS A 103 -15.90 8.85 -22.41
CA LYS A 103 -14.85 8.34 -23.30
C LYS A 103 -14.39 6.96 -22.87
N ASN A 104 -13.93 6.16 -23.82
CA ASN A 104 -13.44 4.82 -23.56
C ASN A 104 -11.91 4.85 -23.32
N PRO A 105 -11.42 4.68 -22.08
CA PRO A 105 -9.99 4.82 -21.77
C PRO A 105 -9.09 3.80 -22.48
N TYR A 106 -9.64 2.72 -23.04
CA TYR A 106 -8.88 1.68 -23.74
C TYR A 106 -8.51 2.02 -25.19
N ILE A 107 -9.17 3.03 -25.77
CA ILE A 107 -8.89 3.49 -27.15
C ILE A 107 -8.27 4.89 -27.18
N GLU A 108 -8.43 5.65 -26.10
CA GLU A 108 -7.85 6.99 -25.96
C GLU A 108 -6.34 6.90 -25.70
N ASN A 109 -5.65 7.98 -26.06
CA ASN A 109 -4.26 8.18 -25.66
C ASN A 109 -4.20 9.04 -24.38
N TYR A 110 -3.04 9.01 -23.71
CA TYR A 110 -2.80 9.69 -22.44
C TYR A 110 -1.79 10.84 -22.58
N PHE A 111 -1.63 11.40 -23.79
CA PHE A 111 -0.85 12.62 -23.99
C PHE A 111 -1.53 13.81 -23.30
N GLY A 112 -0.74 14.77 -22.83
CA GLY A 112 -1.17 15.92 -22.05
C GLY A 112 -1.58 15.59 -20.61
N THR A 113 -1.26 14.39 -20.12
CA THR A 113 -1.51 13.97 -18.74
C THR A 113 -0.20 13.90 -17.95
N GLU A 114 -0.27 13.87 -16.61
CA GLU A 114 0.92 13.68 -15.74
C GLU A 114 1.74 12.43 -16.08
N LEU A 115 1.15 11.45 -16.78
CA LEU A 115 1.84 10.25 -17.25
C LEU A 115 2.88 10.55 -18.34
N GLU A 116 2.67 11.61 -19.13
CA GLU A 116 3.60 12.01 -20.21
C GLU A 116 4.90 12.57 -19.65
N ASP A 117 4.80 13.35 -18.57
CA ASP A 117 5.96 13.93 -17.87
C ASP A 117 6.72 12.90 -17.02
N PHE A 118 6.18 11.68 -16.87
CA PHE A 118 6.80 10.66 -16.06
C PHE A 118 8.02 10.05 -16.77
N PRO A 119 9.23 10.10 -16.17
CA PRO A 119 10.46 9.67 -16.83
C PRO A 119 10.42 8.17 -17.12
N PHE A 120 10.35 7.82 -18.39
CA PHE A 120 10.42 6.45 -18.85
C PHE A 120 11.87 6.11 -19.20
N VAL A 121 12.51 5.32 -18.33
CA VAL A 121 13.89 4.87 -18.55
C VAL A 121 13.84 3.48 -19.16
N ASN A 122 13.98 3.42 -20.48
CA ASN A 122 14.21 2.17 -21.22
C ASN A 122 15.17 2.43 -22.38
N ASP A 123 16.24 1.64 -22.46
CA ASP A 123 17.34 1.80 -23.41
C ASP A 123 16.91 1.69 -24.90
N HIS A 124 15.68 1.24 -25.17
CA HIS A 124 15.17 1.00 -26.52
C HIS A 124 13.92 1.80 -26.90
N LEU A 125 13.31 2.54 -25.97
CA LEU A 125 12.03 3.22 -26.18
C LEU A 125 12.10 4.64 -25.64
N LEU A 126 11.99 5.62 -26.54
CA LEU A 126 12.02 7.05 -26.20
C LEU A 126 10.72 7.55 -25.55
N VAL A 127 9.63 6.80 -25.69
CA VAL A 127 8.28 7.20 -25.25
C VAL A 127 7.65 6.09 -24.42
N ASN A 128 7.00 6.47 -23.33
CA ASN A 128 6.32 5.55 -22.43
C ASN A 128 5.16 4.83 -23.16
N PRO A 129 5.16 3.49 -23.30
CA PRO A 129 4.09 2.76 -23.96
C PRO A 129 2.75 2.86 -23.22
N ALA A 130 2.75 3.20 -21.92
CA ALA A 130 1.54 3.46 -21.15
C ALA A 130 0.77 4.69 -21.67
N LEU A 131 1.38 5.53 -22.53
CA LEU A 131 0.67 6.64 -23.16
C LEU A 131 -0.34 6.20 -24.23
N TYR A 132 -0.20 4.99 -24.77
CA TYR A 132 -1.01 4.52 -25.89
C TYR A 132 -2.10 3.53 -25.49
N HIS A 133 -1.93 2.81 -24.37
CA HIS A 133 -2.82 1.72 -24.01
C HIS A 133 -3.10 1.68 -22.52
N CYS A 134 -4.39 1.70 -22.17
CA CYS A 134 -4.83 1.40 -20.81
C CYS A 134 -4.59 -0.07 -20.47
N ILE A 135 -3.81 -0.32 -19.43
CA ILE A 135 -3.44 -1.67 -18.98
C ILE A 135 -4.21 -2.11 -17.73
N LYS A 136 -5.09 -1.26 -17.23
CA LYS A 136 -5.92 -1.54 -16.04
C LYS A 136 -7.17 -2.33 -16.44
N LEU A 137 -7.56 -3.28 -15.60
CA LEU A 137 -8.80 -4.02 -15.82
C LEU A 137 -10.02 -3.09 -15.68
N PRO A 138 -11.11 -3.28 -16.44
CA PRO A 138 -12.28 -2.40 -16.37
C PRO A 138 -12.85 -2.27 -14.97
N PHE A 139 -12.90 -3.39 -14.24
CA PHE A 139 -13.36 -3.40 -12.86
C PHE A 139 -12.52 -2.52 -11.93
N HIS A 140 -11.20 -2.43 -12.14
CA HIS A 140 -10.33 -1.56 -11.34
C HIS A 140 -10.73 -0.09 -11.51
N LEU A 141 -10.98 0.35 -12.73
CA LEU A 141 -11.39 1.74 -12.99
C LEU A 141 -12.75 2.05 -12.36
N VAL A 142 -13.73 1.16 -12.55
CA VAL A 142 -15.06 1.30 -11.97
C VAL A 142 -15.01 1.29 -10.44
N PHE A 143 -14.21 0.41 -9.84
CA PHE A 143 -14.04 0.31 -8.40
C PHE A 143 -13.39 1.56 -7.81
N SER A 144 -12.37 2.12 -8.47
CA SER A 144 -11.66 3.31 -7.99
C SER A 144 -12.42 4.62 -8.25
N THR A 145 -13.36 4.64 -9.20
CA THR A 145 -14.19 5.82 -9.54
C THR A 145 -14.91 6.47 -8.34
N PRO A 146 -15.64 5.75 -7.46
CA PRO A 146 -16.28 6.38 -6.30
C PRO A 146 -15.27 7.02 -5.34
N PHE A 147 -14.08 6.44 -5.19
CA PHE A 147 -13.01 7.02 -4.37
C PHE A 147 -12.41 8.25 -5.04
N TYR A 148 -12.20 8.23 -6.35
CA TYR A 148 -11.80 9.40 -7.11
C TYR A 148 -12.77 10.56 -6.87
N LEU A 149 -14.07 10.34 -7.04
CA LEU A 149 -15.08 11.37 -6.80
C LEU A 149 -15.05 11.87 -5.35
N PHE A 150 -14.90 10.98 -4.37
CA PHE A 150 -14.83 11.37 -2.96
C PHE A 150 -13.58 12.23 -2.65
N PHE A 151 -12.39 11.78 -3.02
CA PHE A 151 -11.14 12.47 -2.70
C PHE A 151 -10.98 13.75 -3.52
N ASN A 152 -11.32 13.73 -4.80
CA ASN A 152 -11.23 14.92 -5.65
C ASN A 152 -12.19 16.04 -5.18
N ASN A 153 -13.36 15.68 -4.61
CA ASN A 153 -14.29 16.66 -4.05
C ASN A 153 -13.93 17.14 -2.64
N THR A 154 -13.11 16.40 -1.89
CA THR A 154 -12.78 16.73 -0.48
C THR A 154 -11.42 17.38 -0.32
N ILE A 155 -10.41 16.90 -1.05
CA ILE A 155 -9.02 17.35 -0.95
C ILE A 155 -8.43 17.79 -2.31
N HIS A 156 -9.24 17.84 -3.38
CA HIS A 156 -8.82 18.28 -4.72
C HIS A 156 -7.61 17.51 -5.29
N PHE A 157 -7.43 16.28 -4.84
CA PHE A 157 -6.33 15.43 -5.26
C PHE A 157 -6.76 13.97 -5.14
N PHE A 158 -6.38 13.16 -6.13
CA PHE A 158 -6.58 11.74 -6.09
C PHE A 158 -5.28 10.98 -6.35
N ASP A 159 -5.07 9.93 -5.57
CA ASP A 159 -4.00 8.97 -5.80
C ASP A 159 -4.56 7.57 -5.57
N GLU A 160 -4.35 6.66 -6.52
CA GLU A 160 -4.84 5.29 -6.43
C GLU A 160 -4.33 4.58 -5.17
N ARG A 161 -3.17 4.99 -4.63
CA ARG A 161 -2.63 4.44 -3.39
C ARG A 161 -3.55 4.67 -2.19
N LEU A 162 -4.42 5.68 -2.21
CA LEU A 162 -5.46 5.86 -1.18
C LEU A 162 -6.43 4.67 -1.16
N VAL A 163 -6.87 4.22 -2.34
CA VAL A 163 -7.73 3.04 -2.49
C VAL A 163 -6.99 1.79 -2.01
N TYR A 164 -5.71 1.69 -2.34
CA TYR A 164 -4.86 0.59 -1.91
C TYR A 164 -4.74 0.50 -0.38
N ILE A 165 -4.55 1.61 0.33
CA ILE A 165 -4.49 1.65 1.80
C ILE A 165 -5.80 1.13 2.39
N ILE A 166 -6.95 1.58 1.88
CA ILE A 166 -8.27 1.11 2.35
C ILE A 166 -8.39 -0.41 2.17
N LEU A 167 -8.06 -0.91 0.98
CA LEU A 167 -8.08 -2.35 0.69
C LEU A 167 -7.09 -3.13 1.56
N PHE A 168 -5.94 -2.55 1.92
CA PHE A 168 -4.95 -3.16 2.80
C PHE A 168 -5.43 -3.24 4.26
N ILE A 169 -6.13 -2.22 4.74
CA ILE A 169 -6.76 -2.25 6.06
C ILE A 169 -7.84 -3.33 6.09
N MET A 170 -8.70 -3.37 5.08
CA MET A 170 -9.75 -4.40 4.95
C MET A 170 -9.17 -5.81 4.91
N SER A 171 -8.16 -6.06 4.07
CA SER A 171 -7.52 -7.38 3.99
C SER A 171 -6.84 -7.76 5.31
N SER A 172 -6.18 -6.82 5.98
CA SER A 172 -5.57 -7.07 7.30
C SER A 172 -6.61 -7.47 8.36
N LEU A 173 -7.79 -6.84 8.34
CA LEU A 173 -8.90 -7.19 9.23
C LEU A 173 -9.47 -8.58 8.93
N VAL A 174 -9.59 -8.96 7.65
CA VAL A 174 -10.02 -10.31 7.24
C VAL A 174 -8.98 -11.35 7.67
N LEU A 175 -7.70 -11.12 7.38
CA LEU A 175 -6.60 -12.01 7.75
C LEU A 175 -6.51 -12.20 9.27
N TYR A 176 -6.81 -11.17 10.06
CA TYR A 176 -6.88 -11.29 11.52
C TYR A 176 -7.95 -12.29 12.00
N GLN A 177 -9.00 -12.52 11.21
CA GLN A 177 -10.09 -13.43 11.57
C GLN A 177 -9.81 -14.89 11.21
N LEU A 178 -8.88 -15.18 10.29
CA LEU A 178 -8.64 -16.54 9.78
C LEU A 178 -8.06 -17.52 10.83
N PRO A 179 -7.01 -17.19 11.62
CA PRO A 179 -6.42 -18.16 12.52
C PRO A 179 -7.28 -18.40 13.76
N LYS A 180 -7.52 -19.67 14.11
CA LYS A 180 -8.24 -20.02 15.35
C LYS A 180 -7.45 -19.64 16.61
N LYS A 181 -6.11 -19.81 16.58
CA LYS A 181 -5.22 -19.47 17.71
C LYS A 181 -4.86 -17.98 17.67
N VAL A 182 -5.02 -17.31 18.80
CA VAL A 182 -4.80 -15.86 18.93
C VAL A 182 -3.36 -15.45 18.59
N GLU A 183 -2.37 -16.25 18.98
CA GLU A 183 -0.96 -16.01 18.67
C GLU A 183 -0.70 -15.96 17.16
N ASN A 184 -1.32 -16.88 16.42
CA ASN A 184 -1.19 -16.96 14.96
C ASN A 184 -1.83 -15.76 14.26
N LYS A 185 -2.85 -15.12 14.86
CA LYS A 185 -3.49 -13.91 14.30
C LYS A 185 -2.49 -12.77 14.16
N PHE A 186 -1.73 -12.50 15.23
CA PHE A 186 -0.74 -11.43 15.23
C PHE A 186 0.41 -11.73 14.28
N SER A 187 0.90 -12.98 14.26
CA SER A 187 1.96 -13.39 13.34
C SER A 187 1.53 -13.32 11.88
N LEU A 188 0.29 -13.71 11.54
CA LEU A 188 -0.22 -13.65 10.17
C LEU A 188 -0.37 -12.21 9.68
N VAL A 189 -1.00 -11.35 10.49
CA VAL A 189 -1.16 -9.92 10.12
C VAL A 189 0.20 -9.22 10.05
N ALA A 190 1.12 -9.49 10.97
CA ALA A 190 2.48 -8.97 10.91
C ALA A 190 3.22 -9.46 9.65
N ALA A 191 3.09 -10.75 9.31
CA ALA A 191 3.72 -11.31 8.12
C ALA A 191 3.17 -10.69 6.84
N TYR A 192 1.85 -10.52 6.75
CA TYR A 192 1.20 -9.85 5.62
C TYR A 192 1.63 -8.38 5.51
N ALA A 193 1.53 -7.63 6.60
CA ALA A 193 1.79 -6.21 6.63
C ALA A 193 3.25 -5.86 6.40
N PHE A 194 4.19 -6.69 6.87
CA PHE A 194 5.63 -6.46 6.76
C PHE A 194 6.31 -7.44 5.80
N ASN A 195 5.57 -8.03 4.86
CA ASN A 195 6.17 -8.83 3.79
C ASN A 195 6.95 -7.89 2.84
N PRO A 196 8.30 -7.97 2.79
CA PRO A 196 9.09 -7.06 1.97
C PRO A 196 8.83 -7.25 0.47
N LEU A 197 8.43 -8.45 0.05
CA LEU A 197 8.04 -8.72 -1.34
C LEU A 197 6.75 -8.01 -1.68
N PHE A 198 5.77 -7.99 -0.78
CA PHE A 198 4.49 -7.32 -1.01
C PHE A 198 4.62 -5.80 -0.91
N LEU A 199 5.22 -5.30 0.18
CA LEU A 199 5.26 -3.86 0.48
C LEU A 199 5.96 -3.05 -0.61
N ARG A 200 7.05 -3.56 -1.20
CA ARG A 200 7.76 -2.86 -2.28
C ARG A 200 6.85 -2.60 -3.48
N PHE A 201 6.11 -3.62 -3.93
CA PHE A 201 5.17 -3.50 -5.03
C PHE A 201 3.96 -2.65 -4.66
N PHE A 202 3.47 -2.84 -3.44
CA PHE A 202 2.30 -2.16 -2.89
C PHE A 202 2.48 -0.65 -2.83
N PHE A 203 3.68 -0.23 -2.44
CA PHE A 203 4.07 1.15 -2.31
C PHE A 203 4.29 1.85 -3.66
N GLY A 204 4.99 1.19 -4.59
CA GLY A 204 5.15 1.67 -5.97
C GLY A 204 3.88 1.55 -6.82
N GLY A 205 2.85 0.86 -6.29
CA GLY A 205 1.58 0.55 -6.94
C GLY A 205 1.66 -0.17 -8.26
N GLU A 206 2.53 -1.17 -8.32
CA GLU A 206 2.59 -2.10 -9.44
C GLU A 206 1.29 -2.89 -9.64
N ARG A 207 1.08 -3.41 -10.85
CA ARG A 207 -0.14 -4.15 -11.27
C ARG A 207 -0.51 -5.31 -10.35
N ARG A 208 0.45 -5.90 -9.64
CA ARG A 208 0.27 -7.09 -8.77
C ARG A 208 -0.54 -6.78 -7.50
N CYS A 209 -0.70 -5.51 -7.14
CA CYS A 209 -1.27 -5.10 -5.86
C CYS A 209 -2.80 -5.21 -5.77
N PHE A 210 -3.49 -5.13 -6.91
CA PHE A 210 -4.94 -5.27 -6.97
C PHE A 210 -5.37 -6.75 -7.06
N CYS A 211 -4.71 -7.54 -7.91
CA CYS A 211 -5.07 -8.95 -8.13
C CYS A 211 -4.84 -9.84 -6.91
N PHE A 212 -3.78 -9.60 -6.12
CA PHE A 212 -3.53 -10.39 -4.91
C PHE A 212 -4.67 -10.25 -3.88
N LYS A 213 -5.43 -9.15 -3.91
CA LYS A 213 -6.48 -8.86 -2.93
C LYS A 213 -7.84 -9.46 -3.28
N LEU A 214 -8.11 -9.71 -4.57
CA LEU A 214 -9.35 -10.36 -5.02
C LEU A 214 -9.22 -11.90 -5.08
N VAL A 215 -8.05 -12.42 -5.45
CA VAL A 215 -7.83 -13.87 -5.56
C VAL A 215 -7.91 -14.56 -4.20
N ASP A 216 -7.41 -13.91 -3.13
CA ASP A 216 -7.57 -14.43 -1.78
C ASP A 216 -9.06 -14.50 -1.39
N PHE A 217 -9.88 -13.50 -1.75
CA PHE A 217 -11.31 -13.49 -1.44
C PHE A 217 -12.07 -14.70 -2.02
N ASN A 218 -11.75 -15.14 -3.24
CA ASN A 218 -12.47 -16.26 -3.88
C ASN A 218 -12.13 -17.64 -3.32
N HIS A 219 -10.96 -17.83 -2.71
CA HIS A 219 -10.59 -19.13 -2.14
C HIS A 219 -11.18 -19.36 -0.73
N PHE A 220 -11.80 -18.33 -0.13
CA PHE A 220 -12.35 -18.41 1.24
C PHE A 220 -13.88 -18.61 1.30
N PHE A 221 -14.61 -18.49 0.18
CA PHE A 221 -16.08 -18.66 0.14
C PHE A 221 -16.54 -19.97 -0.54
N THR A 222 -15.63 -20.91 -0.77
CA THR A 222 -15.92 -22.30 -1.17
C THR A 222 -15.42 -23.24 -0.10
#